data_AF-A0A965HF06-F1
#
_entry.id   AF-A0A965HF06-F1
#
_cell.length_a   1.000
_cell.length_b   1.000
_cell.length_c   1.000
_cell.angle_alpha   90.00
_cell.angle_beta   90.00
_cell.angle_gamma   90.00
#
_symmetry.space_group_name_H-M   'P 1'
#
loop_
_entity.id
_entity.type
_entity.pdbx_description
1 polymer ?
#
loop_
_entity_poly.entity_id
_entity_poly.type
_entity_poly.pdbx_seq_one_letter_code
_entity_poly.pdbx_strand_id
1 'polypeptide(L)'
;NNPGCGAFNVYRSRFNSSMKADVRMGNLDQFALVGNSSKNSGCFLAFEYGPAAGANITLQGNRIERPKASDWIGNSGPALILDNQYLLEEGSTNPAVAFAANNQQAVPGNAVLIGNTTSAKEPVRIDRKGYAVRVVPTEEEFSWNGPSDETQEKTERSMGAVIEVKTGAGAGEIQAALDQATDGSVVHLSPGKYAIDRPLKITGGKRVTFRGDGILNATTVVRGSDFEGDALVICEGAQGVVIQDMAIGGSTDAGGSAGLLIQTKDQPGIAVKGDQVQSYGYGPGLVVQGLDEARVVLENHGHNGVTVFGGPNSKLGKRGGATVEILQGASSRAGGLRPDTPIYDVRGGGRMLVRDIWYEGQGQVYLKLTDRGDFLQCGNRIAPYKIDEGSGKRAIMMDGKAGQVLLAQ
;
A
#
# COMPACT_ATOMS: atom_id res chain seq x y z
N ASN A 1 5.67 -5.68 -17.30
CA ASN A 1 6.65 -6.73 -16.96
C ASN A 1 6.59 -7.82 -18.05
N ASN A 2 7.32 -7.70 -19.16
CA ASN A 2 7.27 -8.66 -20.28
C ASN A 2 8.62 -8.74 -21.05
N PRO A 3 9.33 -9.89 -21.04
CA PRO A 3 9.04 -11.06 -20.21
C PRO A 3 9.25 -10.73 -18.72
N GLY A 4 10.31 -9.96 -18.43
CA GLY A 4 10.75 -9.46 -17.12
C GLY A 4 10.67 -10.45 -15.94
N CYS A 5 10.94 -9.98 -14.72
CA CYS A 5 10.92 -10.83 -13.52
C CYS A 5 10.20 -10.11 -12.35
N GLY A 6 9.69 -10.87 -11.38
CA GLY A 6 9.13 -10.39 -10.13
C GLY A 6 7.67 -9.92 -10.15
N ALA A 7 7.14 -9.68 -8.95
CA ALA A 7 5.83 -9.10 -8.68
C ALA A 7 5.78 -7.60 -9.02
N PHE A 8 4.60 -7.14 -9.40
CA PHE A 8 4.25 -5.71 -9.36
C PHE A 8 2.75 -5.57 -9.13
N ASN A 9 2.35 -4.46 -8.51
CA ASN A 9 0.95 -4.14 -8.29
C ASN A 9 0.66 -2.73 -8.80
N VAL A 10 -0.58 -2.49 -9.18
CA VAL A 10 -1.04 -1.23 -9.78
C VAL A 10 -2.33 -0.83 -9.10
N TYR A 11 -2.32 0.27 -8.37
CA TYR A 11 -3.47 0.72 -7.59
C TYR A 11 -3.91 2.12 -7.97
N ARG A 12 -5.22 2.30 -8.09
CA ARG A 12 -5.87 3.61 -8.26
C ARG A 12 -5.24 4.44 -9.39
N SER A 13 -4.68 3.77 -10.39
CA SER A 13 -4.08 4.37 -11.57
C SER A 13 -5.13 4.63 -12.65
N ARG A 14 -4.86 5.63 -13.49
CA ARG A 14 -5.66 5.92 -14.68
C ARG A 14 -4.86 5.58 -15.92
N PHE A 15 -5.45 4.78 -16.80
CA PHE A 15 -4.91 4.46 -18.11
C PHE A 15 -5.85 4.96 -19.20
N ASN A 16 -5.28 5.60 -20.21
CA ASN A 16 -6.06 6.16 -21.31
C ASN A 16 -5.42 5.81 -22.65
N SER A 17 -6.17 5.11 -23.49
CA SER A 17 -5.82 4.84 -24.88
C SER A 17 -4.50 4.08 -25.07
N SER A 18 -4.14 3.18 -24.15
CA SER A 18 -2.97 2.31 -24.31
C SER A 18 -3.09 1.48 -25.59
N MET A 19 -2.07 1.48 -26.43
CA MET A 19 -2.16 0.84 -27.75
C MET A 19 -2.30 -0.69 -27.70
N LYS A 20 -1.66 -1.35 -26.73
CA LYS A 20 -1.62 -2.83 -26.62
C LYS A 20 -2.39 -3.34 -25.41
N ALA A 21 -1.95 -2.95 -24.22
CA ALA A 21 -2.62 -3.21 -22.96
C ALA A 21 -2.14 -2.18 -21.94
N ASP A 22 -2.94 -1.91 -20.91
CA ASP A 22 -2.50 -1.08 -19.78
C ASP A 22 -1.45 -1.81 -18.95
N VAL A 23 -1.68 -3.11 -18.73
CA VAL A 23 -0.81 -3.95 -17.93
C VAL A 23 -0.47 -5.23 -18.68
N ARG A 24 0.82 -5.47 -18.87
CA ARG A 24 1.36 -6.67 -19.53
C ARG A 24 2.21 -7.48 -18.57
N MET A 25 1.92 -8.77 -18.51
CA MET A 25 2.58 -9.76 -17.65
C MET A 25 3.13 -10.91 -18.49
N GLY A 26 4.41 -11.24 -18.29
CA GLY A 26 5.08 -12.38 -18.92
C GLY A 26 5.82 -13.29 -17.93
N ASN A 27 5.68 -13.08 -16.62
CA ASN A 27 6.41 -13.81 -15.59
C ASN A 27 5.52 -14.28 -14.43
N LEU A 28 6.06 -15.15 -13.60
CA LEU A 28 5.47 -15.72 -12.40
C LEU A 28 5.81 -14.92 -11.14
N ASP A 29 4.80 -14.36 -10.47
CA ASP A 29 4.87 -13.93 -9.07
C ASP A 29 3.44 -13.62 -8.58
N GLN A 30 3.32 -12.82 -7.53
CA GLN A 30 2.06 -12.19 -7.14
C GLN A 30 1.82 -10.88 -7.90
N PHE A 31 0.58 -10.67 -8.37
CA PHE A 31 0.16 -9.42 -9.00
C PHE A 31 -1.22 -8.99 -8.49
N ALA A 32 -1.38 -7.69 -8.20
CA ALA A 32 -2.68 -7.11 -7.95
C ALA A 32 -2.91 -5.81 -8.71
N LEU A 33 -4.14 -5.66 -9.19
CA LEU A 33 -4.64 -4.53 -9.95
C LEU A 33 -5.92 -4.07 -9.25
N VAL A 34 -5.86 -2.94 -8.55
CA VAL A 34 -6.92 -2.56 -7.60
C VAL A 34 -7.38 -1.13 -7.79
N GLY A 35 -8.67 -0.95 -8.03
CA GLY A 35 -9.28 0.38 -8.09
C GLY A 35 -8.81 1.21 -9.28
N ASN A 36 -8.27 0.60 -10.35
CA ASN A 36 -7.79 1.35 -11.52
C ASN A 36 -8.93 1.76 -12.44
N SER A 37 -8.71 2.79 -13.25
CA SER A 37 -9.55 3.10 -14.41
C SER A 37 -8.78 2.88 -15.72
N SER A 38 -9.42 2.21 -16.67
CA SER A 38 -8.91 1.97 -18.01
C SER A 38 -9.93 2.46 -19.02
N LYS A 39 -9.52 3.29 -19.98
CA LYS A 39 -10.42 3.88 -20.97
C LYS A 39 -9.85 3.83 -22.37
N ASN A 40 -10.61 3.29 -23.32
CA ASN A 40 -10.24 3.19 -24.74
C ASN A 40 -8.92 2.45 -25.02
N SER A 41 -8.43 1.67 -24.06
CA SER A 41 -7.18 0.91 -24.16
C SER A 41 -7.35 -0.36 -24.98
N GLY A 42 -6.24 -0.92 -25.49
CA GLY A 42 -6.21 -2.20 -26.19
C GLY A 42 -6.90 -3.30 -25.37
N CYS A 43 -6.45 -3.51 -24.14
CA CYS A 43 -7.13 -4.22 -23.06
C CYS A 43 -6.59 -3.68 -21.73
N PHE A 44 -7.21 -4.02 -20.60
CA PHE A 44 -6.68 -3.60 -19.31
C PHE A 44 -5.54 -4.55 -18.87
N LEU A 45 -5.77 -5.86 -18.91
CA LEU A 45 -4.76 -6.86 -18.59
C LEU A 45 -4.47 -7.80 -19.78
N ALA A 46 -3.17 -7.98 -20.09
CA ALA A 46 -2.70 -9.01 -21.00
C ALA A 46 -1.62 -9.90 -20.35
N PHE A 47 -1.98 -11.15 -20.06
CA PHE A 47 -1.06 -12.19 -19.62
C PHE A 47 -0.68 -13.10 -20.81
N GLU A 48 0.23 -12.61 -21.66
CA GLU A 48 0.46 -13.17 -23.01
C GLU A 48 1.19 -14.52 -23.00
N TYR A 49 2.25 -14.65 -22.19
CA TYR A 49 2.99 -15.89 -22.05
C TYR A 49 2.43 -16.64 -20.85
N GLY A 50 1.46 -17.54 -21.09
CA GLY A 50 1.05 -18.50 -20.06
C GLY A 50 2.32 -19.19 -19.54
N PRO A 51 2.68 -19.07 -18.26
CA PRO A 51 3.78 -19.83 -17.71
C PRO A 51 3.32 -21.25 -17.37
N ALA A 52 4.26 -22.17 -17.19
CA ALA A 52 3.97 -23.54 -16.79
C ALA A 52 3.48 -23.67 -15.34
N ALA A 53 3.66 -22.62 -14.54
CA ALA A 53 3.24 -22.54 -13.15
C ALA A 53 2.15 -21.47 -12.96
N GLY A 54 1.46 -21.53 -11.82
CA GLY A 54 0.48 -20.53 -11.42
C GLY A 54 1.12 -19.31 -10.75
N ALA A 55 0.56 -18.14 -11.02
CA ALA A 55 0.78 -16.86 -10.34
C ALA A 55 -0.51 -16.44 -9.61
N ASN A 56 -0.38 -15.77 -8.47
CA ASN A 56 -1.54 -15.22 -7.76
C ASN A 56 -1.94 -13.90 -8.42
N ILE A 57 -3.16 -13.80 -8.93
CA ILE A 57 -3.67 -12.56 -9.55
C ILE A 57 -4.90 -12.07 -8.80
N THR A 58 -4.90 -10.80 -8.41
CA THR A 58 -6.09 -10.12 -7.90
C THR A 58 -6.47 -8.93 -8.80
N LEU A 59 -7.66 -8.98 -9.39
CA LEU A 59 -8.31 -7.82 -10.03
C LEU A 59 -9.44 -7.36 -9.12
N GLN A 60 -9.36 -6.17 -8.52
CA GLN A 60 -10.40 -5.71 -7.60
C GLN A 60 -10.86 -4.29 -7.88
N GLY A 61 -12.17 -4.08 -8.04
CA GLY A 61 -12.75 -2.74 -8.11
C GLY A 61 -12.25 -1.90 -9.28
N ASN A 62 -11.74 -2.50 -10.36
CA ASN A 62 -11.29 -1.77 -11.53
C ASN A 62 -12.48 -1.38 -12.40
N ARG A 63 -12.39 -0.24 -13.07
CA ARG A 63 -13.38 0.23 -14.06
C ARG A 63 -12.74 0.25 -15.44
N ILE A 64 -13.19 -0.65 -16.31
CA ILE A 64 -12.65 -0.87 -17.65
C ILE A 64 -13.70 -0.42 -18.67
N GLU A 65 -13.40 0.64 -19.41
CA GLU A 65 -14.31 1.29 -20.36
C GLU A 65 -13.81 1.19 -21.79
N ARG A 66 -14.67 0.71 -22.68
CA ARG A 66 -14.44 0.56 -24.13
C ARG A 66 -13.09 -0.09 -24.45
N PRO A 67 -12.73 -1.23 -23.82
CA PRO A 67 -11.52 -1.93 -24.19
C PRO A 67 -11.66 -2.51 -25.61
N LYS A 68 -10.60 -2.47 -26.40
CA LYS A 68 -10.60 -3.00 -27.79
C LYS A 68 -10.53 -4.53 -27.84
N ALA A 69 -10.12 -5.16 -26.74
CA ALA A 69 -10.00 -6.60 -26.52
C ALA A 69 -10.31 -6.94 -25.05
N SER A 70 -10.62 -8.22 -24.80
CA SER A 70 -10.86 -8.75 -23.45
C SER A 70 -9.64 -8.62 -22.54
N ASP A 71 -9.86 -8.68 -21.23
CA ASP A 71 -8.76 -9.01 -20.31
C ASP A 71 -8.35 -10.46 -20.54
N TRP A 72 -7.05 -10.68 -20.74
CA TRP A 72 -6.49 -11.99 -21.06
C TRP A 72 -5.74 -12.56 -19.86
N ILE A 73 -6.24 -13.68 -19.34
CA ILE A 73 -5.65 -14.41 -18.21
C ILE A 73 -5.19 -15.78 -18.68
N GLY A 74 -3.92 -15.87 -19.09
CA GLY A 74 -3.27 -17.13 -19.50
C GLY A 74 -2.59 -17.89 -18.37
N ASN A 75 -2.65 -17.36 -17.16
CA ASN A 75 -2.00 -17.90 -15.98
C ASN A 75 -2.92 -18.88 -15.21
N SER A 76 -2.39 -20.05 -14.84
CA SER A 76 -3.10 -21.13 -14.14
C SER A 76 -3.57 -20.79 -12.72
N GLY A 77 -3.31 -19.58 -12.24
CA GLY A 77 -3.95 -19.03 -11.03
C GLY A 77 -3.28 -19.44 -9.72
N PRO A 78 -3.96 -19.15 -8.59
CA PRO A 78 -5.33 -18.66 -8.47
C PRO A 78 -5.55 -17.21 -8.97
N ALA A 79 -6.70 -16.98 -9.62
CA ALA A 79 -7.19 -15.64 -9.98
C ALA A 79 -8.42 -15.25 -9.15
N LEU A 80 -8.34 -14.12 -8.44
CA LEU A 80 -9.45 -13.49 -7.75
C LEU A 80 -9.86 -12.23 -8.53
N ILE A 81 -11.11 -12.17 -8.98
CA ILE A 81 -11.65 -11.04 -9.74
C ILE A 81 -12.88 -10.55 -8.99
N LEU A 82 -12.77 -9.41 -8.32
CA LEU A 82 -13.75 -8.92 -7.35
C LEU A 82 -14.25 -7.52 -7.75
N ASP A 83 -15.55 -7.34 -7.88
CA ASP A 83 -16.20 -6.03 -7.99
C ASP A 83 -15.70 -5.14 -9.15
N ASN A 84 -15.19 -5.72 -10.23
CA ASN A 84 -14.76 -4.98 -11.41
C ASN A 84 -15.96 -4.62 -12.29
N GLN A 85 -15.89 -3.48 -12.97
CA GLN A 85 -16.89 -2.99 -13.90
C GLN A 85 -16.33 -3.00 -15.32
N TYR A 86 -16.96 -3.77 -16.21
CA TYR A 86 -16.58 -3.88 -17.62
C TYR A 86 -17.62 -3.24 -18.52
N LEU A 87 -17.33 -2.04 -19.02
CA LEU A 87 -18.22 -1.26 -19.87
C LEU A 87 -17.72 -1.31 -21.31
N LEU A 88 -18.02 -2.40 -22.01
CA LEU A 88 -17.65 -2.60 -23.41
C LEU A 88 -18.49 -1.71 -24.34
N GLU A 89 -17.91 -1.39 -25.50
CA GLU A 89 -18.60 -0.66 -26.57
C GLU A 89 -19.81 -1.44 -27.11
N GLU A 90 -20.86 -0.71 -27.46
CA GLU A 90 -22.08 -1.31 -28.02
C GLU A 90 -21.75 -2.14 -29.27
N GLY A 91 -22.32 -3.34 -29.35
CA GLY A 91 -22.06 -4.26 -30.45
C GLY A 91 -20.76 -5.07 -30.33
N SER A 92 -19.94 -4.85 -29.29
CA SER A 92 -18.74 -5.67 -29.05
C SER A 92 -19.08 -7.16 -28.90
N THR A 93 -18.25 -8.00 -29.53
CA THR A 93 -18.32 -9.48 -29.45
C THR A 93 -17.27 -10.07 -28.50
N ASN A 94 -16.45 -9.23 -27.89
CA ASN A 94 -15.41 -9.67 -26.96
C ASN A 94 -16.05 -10.05 -25.62
N PRO A 95 -15.58 -11.12 -24.95
CA PRO A 95 -15.93 -11.33 -23.56
C PRO A 95 -15.27 -10.26 -22.68
N ALA A 96 -15.76 -10.04 -21.46
CA ALA A 96 -15.05 -9.16 -20.52
C ALA A 96 -13.70 -9.76 -20.10
N VAL A 97 -13.71 -11.05 -19.74
CA VAL A 97 -12.51 -11.80 -19.36
C VAL A 97 -12.38 -13.06 -20.22
N ALA A 98 -11.20 -13.29 -20.77
CA ALA A 98 -10.84 -14.50 -21.50
C ALA A 98 -9.75 -15.26 -20.74
N PHE A 99 -10.04 -16.50 -20.35
CA PHE A 99 -9.06 -17.44 -19.81
C PHE A 99 -8.38 -18.19 -20.96
N ALA A 100 -7.32 -17.58 -21.49
CA ALA A 100 -6.59 -18.01 -22.68
C ALA A 100 -5.09 -17.74 -22.54
N ALA A 101 -4.23 -18.62 -23.08
CA ALA A 101 -2.78 -18.46 -23.07
C ALA A 101 -2.22 -18.66 -24.48
N ASN A 102 -1.20 -17.87 -24.89
CA ASN A 102 -0.49 -18.10 -26.15
C ASN A 102 0.53 -19.25 -26.08
N ASN A 103 0.45 -20.13 -25.07
CA ASN A 103 1.31 -21.29 -24.93
C ASN A 103 0.56 -22.59 -25.30
N GLN A 104 1.29 -23.63 -25.68
CA GLN A 104 0.71 -24.94 -26.02
C GLN A 104 0.47 -25.85 -24.80
N GLN A 105 0.70 -25.36 -23.59
CA GLN A 105 0.65 -26.22 -22.40
C GLN A 105 -0.81 -26.42 -21.96
N ALA A 106 -1.13 -27.58 -21.39
CA ALA A 106 -2.44 -27.91 -20.86
C ALA A 106 -2.43 -27.94 -19.32
N VAL A 107 -2.10 -26.79 -18.70
CA VAL A 107 -2.10 -26.66 -17.24
C VAL A 107 -3.49 -26.16 -16.82
N PRO A 108 -4.20 -26.87 -15.92
CA PRO A 108 -5.49 -26.41 -15.41
C PRO A 108 -5.30 -25.14 -14.59
N GLY A 109 -6.34 -24.32 -14.51
CA GLY A 109 -6.31 -23.09 -13.72
C GLY A 109 -7.60 -22.85 -12.94
N ASN A 110 -7.54 -21.95 -11.96
CA ASN A 110 -8.70 -21.65 -11.12
C ASN A 110 -8.94 -20.15 -11.03
N ALA A 111 -10.20 -19.76 -11.15
CA ALA A 111 -10.64 -18.38 -10.96
C ALA A 111 -11.93 -18.29 -10.15
N VAL A 112 -12.00 -17.29 -9.29
CA VAL A 112 -13.23 -16.90 -8.58
C VAL A 112 -13.56 -15.46 -8.94
N LEU A 113 -14.74 -15.27 -9.53
CA LEU A 113 -15.30 -13.97 -9.86
C LEU A 113 -16.41 -13.66 -8.87
N ILE A 114 -16.34 -12.53 -8.17
CA ILE A 114 -17.34 -12.11 -7.18
C ILE A 114 -17.78 -10.69 -7.50
N GLY A 115 -19.08 -10.43 -7.62
CA GLY A 115 -19.63 -9.06 -7.71
C GLY A 115 -19.27 -8.23 -8.95
N ASN A 116 -18.63 -8.83 -9.96
CA ASN A 116 -18.26 -8.11 -11.19
C ASN A 116 -19.48 -7.81 -12.05
N THR A 117 -19.52 -6.62 -12.63
CA THR A 117 -20.57 -6.18 -13.58
C THR A 117 -19.99 -6.03 -14.98
N THR A 118 -20.80 -6.29 -16.00
CA THR A 118 -20.35 -6.18 -17.39
C THR A 118 -21.49 -5.87 -18.35
N SER A 119 -21.20 -5.05 -19.38
CA SER A 119 -22.07 -4.87 -20.55
C SER A 119 -21.78 -5.87 -21.68
N ALA A 120 -20.76 -6.74 -21.52
CA ALA A 120 -20.44 -7.77 -22.50
C ALA A 120 -21.58 -8.79 -22.61
N LYS A 121 -21.87 -9.26 -23.83
CA LYS A 121 -22.82 -10.37 -24.06
C LYS A 121 -22.35 -11.67 -23.40
N GLU A 122 -21.02 -11.85 -23.33
CA GLU A 122 -20.36 -12.99 -22.69
C GLU A 122 -19.46 -12.47 -21.56
N PRO A 123 -19.81 -12.68 -20.27
CA PRO A 123 -18.98 -12.20 -19.18
C PRO A 123 -17.59 -12.85 -19.14
N VAL A 124 -17.54 -14.17 -19.37
CA VAL A 124 -16.31 -14.96 -19.30
C VAL A 124 -16.28 -15.95 -20.44
N ARG A 125 -15.13 -16.03 -21.12
CA ARG A 125 -14.82 -17.12 -22.07
C ARG A 125 -13.68 -17.98 -21.54
N ILE A 126 -13.83 -19.29 -21.67
CA ILE A 126 -12.79 -20.27 -21.31
C ILE A 126 -12.31 -20.94 -22.60
N ASP A 127 -11.19 -20.45 -23.14
CA ASP A 127 -10.62 -21.00 -24.39
C ASP A 127 -9.64 -22.15 -24.13
N ARG A 128 -9.16 -22.30 -22.89
CA ARG A 128 -8.23 -23.37 -22.49
C ARG A 128 -8.94 -24.44 -21.66
N LYS A 129 -8.84 -25.71 -22.10
CA LYS A 129 -9.37 -26.86 -21.36
C LYS A 129 -8.76 -26.93 -19.95
N GLY A 130 -9.61 -27.14 -18.93
CA GLY A 130 -9.19 -27.37 -17.54
C GLY A 130 -9.19 -26.14 -16.63
N TYR A 131 -9.68 -24.98 -17.08
CA TYR A 131 -9.96 -23.87 -16.16
C TYR A 131 -11.27 -24.10 -15.42
N ALA A 132 -11.20 -24.12 -14.09
CA ALA A 132 -12.38 -24.07 -13.23
C ALA A 132 -12.66 -22.61 -12.87
N VAL A 133 -13.74 -22.07 -13.43
CA VAL A 133 -14.20 -20.71 -13.16
C VAL A 133 -15.47 -20.77 -12.33
N ARG A 134 -15.45 -20.14 -11.16
CA ARG A 134 -16.63 -19.95 -10.31
C ARG A 134 -17.05 -18.49 -10.35
N VAL A 135 -18.28 -18.23 -10.77
CA VAL A 135 -18.91 -16.90 -10.68
C VAL A 135 -19.84 -16.90 -9.47
N VAL A 136 -19.66 -15.93 -8.59
CA VAL A 136 -20.45 -15.71 -7.38
C VAL A 136 -21.15 -14.36 -7.52
N PRO A 137 -22.48 -14.32 -7.62
CA PRO A 137 -23.21 -13.06 -7.60
C PRO A 137 -23.12 -12.43 -6.20
N THR A 138 -23.16 -11.10 -6.12
CA THR A 138 -23.35 -10.37 -4.86
C THR A 138 -24.77 -9.83 -4.80
N GLU A 139 -25.37 -9.82 -3.60
CA GLU A 139 -26.71 -9.26 -3.38
C GLU A 139 -26.68 -7.72 -3.26
N GLU A 140 -25.50 -7.14 -3.03
CA GLU A 140 -25.28 -5.70 -2.97
C GLU A 140 -24.63 -5.20 -4.26
N GLU A 141 -25.13 -4.08 -4.79
CA GLU A 141 -24.48 -3.35 -5.87
C GLU A 141 -23.19 -2.69 -5.35
N PHE A 142 -22.06 -3.06 -5.94
CA PHE A 142 -20.80 -2.39 -5.66
C PHE A 142 -20.81 -0.97 -6.24
N SER A 143 -20.69 0.03 -5.36
CA SER A 143 -20.42 1.41 -5.75
C SER A 143 -18.93 1.62 -5.92
N TRP A 144 -18.50 1.88 -7.17
CA TRP A 144 -17.11 2.19 -7.46
C TRP A 144 -16.73 3.57 -6.91
N ASN A 145 -15.82 3.58 -5.94
CA ASN A 145 -15.18 4.79 -5.39
C ASN A 145 -13.72 4.91 -5.85
N GLY A 146 -13.40 4.36 -7.03
CA GLY A 146 -12.05 4.50 -7.61
C GLY A 146 -11.77 5.95 -8.03
N PRO A 147 -10.61 6.22 -8.65
CA PRO A 147 -10.19 7.58 -8.96
C PRO A 147 -11.22 8.26 -9.86
N SER A 148 -12.03 9.17 -9.30
CA SER A 148 -13.19 9.78 -9.97
C SER A 148 -12.82 10.41 -11.32
N ASP A 149 -13.68 10.25 -12.32
CA ASP A 149 -13.61 10.98 -13.60
C ASP A 149 -13.94 12.47 -13.40
N GLU A 150 -14.17 12.91 -12.15
CA GLU A 150 -13.83 14.27 -11.78
C GLU A 150 -12.46 14.50 -12.37
N THR A 151 -12.47 15.36 -13.38
CA THR A 151 -11.36 16.22 -13.68
C THR A 151 -10.65 16.37 -12.34
N GLN A 152 -9.37 15.95 -12.29
CA GLN A 152 -8.48 16.89 -11.66
C GLN A 152 -8.90 18.18 -12.34
N GLU A 153 -9.73 18.99 -11.66
CA GLU A 153 -9.68 20.40 -11.91
C GLU A 153 -8.18 20.59 -12.03
N LYS A 154 -7.75 21.16 -13.14
CA LYS A 154 -6.65 22.06 -12.99
C LYS A 154 -7.11 23.10 -11.96
N THR A 155 -7.26 22.74 -10.68
CA THR A 155 -6.41 23.34 -9.69
C THR A 155 -5.06 23.23 -10.36
N GLU A 156 -4.69 24.31 -11.04
CA GLU A 156 -3.35 24.81 -10.91
C GLU A 156 -3.03 24.59 -9.43
N ARG A 157 -2.49 23.41 -9.11
CA ARG A 157 -1.72 23.25 -7.90
C ARG A 157 -0.68 24.29 -8.17
N SER A 158 -0.81 25.44 -7.52
CA SER A 158 0.30 26.35 -7.40
C SER A 158 1.43 25.43 -6.95
N MET A 159 2.39 25.16 -7.84
CA MET A 159 3.58 24.47 -7.41
C MET A 159 4.13 25.40 -6.33
N GLY A 160 3.92 25.03 -5.07
CA GLY A 160 4.41 25.83 -3.97
C GLY A 160 5.92 25.90 -4.12
N ALA A 161 6.51 26.89 -3.46
CA ALA A 161 7.96 27.05 -3.51
C ALA A 161 8.65 25.72 -3.14
N VAL A 162 9.66 25.36 -3.93
CA VAL A 162 10.60 24.30 -3.56
C VAL A 162 11.65 24.93 -2.66
N ILE A 163 11.77 24.42 -1.44
CA ILE A 163 12.76 24.85 -0.45
C ILE A 163 13.82 23.76 -0.42
N GLU A 164 14.96 24.04 -1.05
CA GLU A 164 16.10 23.13 -1.11
C GLU A 164 16.87 23.13 0.21
N VAL A 165 17.07 21.95 0.78
CA VAL A 165 17.90 21.73 1.96
C VAL A 165 19.19 21.05 1.54
N LYS A 166 20.31 21.64 1.94
CA LYS A 166 21.65 21.16 1.57
C LYS A 166 21.94 19.81 2.20
N THR A 167 22.62 18.94 1.45
CA THR A 167 23.12 17.65 1.95
C THR A 167 23.86 17.80 3.27
N GLY A 168 23.50 16.96 4.26
CA GLY A 168 24.13 16.95 5.58
C GLY A 168 23.61 18.00 6.55
N ALA A 169 22.60 18.78 6.16
CA ALA A 169 21.94 19.73 7.04
C ALA A 169 21.50 19.11 8.37
N GLY A 170 21.66 19.86 9.45
CA GLY A 170 21.22 19.46 10.78
C GLY A 170 19.72 19.69 11.00
N ALA A 171 19.22 19.26 12.16
CA ALA A 171 17.79 19.38 12.49
C ALA A 171 17.27 20.82 12.40
N GLY A 172 18.07 21.80 12.84
CA GLY A 172 17.67 23.21 12.83
C GLY A 172 17.45 23.79 11.43
N GLU A 173 18.30 23.43 10.47
CA GLU A 173 18.18 23.89 9.07
C GLU A 173 16.99 23.23 8.37
N ILE A 174 16.79 21.93 8.59
CA ILE A 174 15.65 21.20 8.03
C ILE A 174 14.34 21.74 8.65
N GLN A 175 14.31 21.96 9.96
CA GLN A 175 13.15 22.51 10.65
C GLN A 175 12.81 23.91 10.16
N ALA A 176 13.82 24.78 9.96
CA ALA A 176 13.60 26.11 9.41
C ALA A 176 12.95 26.07 8.02
N ALA A 177 13.36 25.11 7.17
CA ALA A 177 12.74 24.90 5.86
C ALA A 177 11.27 24.42 5.98
N LEU A 178 10.98 23.50 6.91
CA LEU A 178 9.61 23.05 7.20
C LEU A 178 8.73 24.17 7.76
N ASP A 179 9.28 25.04 8.61
CA ASP A 179 8.56 26.16 9.20
C ASP A 179 8.26 27.25 8.14
N GLN A 180 9.21 27.51 7.24
CA GLN A 180 9.07 28.46 6.13
C GLN A 180 8.09 27.97 5.05
N ALA A 181 7.92 26.67 4.89
CA ALA A 181 7.03 26.08 3.89
C ALA A 181 5.62 26.67 3.99
N THR A 182 5.01 27.00 2.86
CA THR A 182 3.60 27.41 2.76
C THR A 182 2.75 26.26 2.23
N ASP A 183 1.43 26.46 2.15
CA ASP A 183 0.55 25.44 1.56
C ASP A 183 0.99 25.15 0.12
N GLY A 184 1.17 23.86 -0.21
CA GLY A 184 1.66 23.37 -1.50
C GLY A 184 3.18 23.35 -1.66
N SER A 185 3.96 23.83 -0.69
CA SER A 185 5.43 23.82 -0.76
C SER A 185 6.02 22.40 -0.74
N VAL A 186 7.17 22.27 -1.39
CA VAL A 186 8.02 21.07 -1.31
C VAL A 186 9.27 21.44 -0.51
N VAL A 187 9.50 20.78 0.61
CA VAL A 187 10.79 20.82 1.31
C VAL A 187 11.61 19.63 0.81
N HIS A 188 12.65 19.92 0.06
CA HIS A 188 13.43 18.92 -0.66
C HIS A 188 14.79 18.70 0.01
N LEU A 189 15.06 17.45 0.36
CA LEU A 189 16.36 16.98 0.84
C LEU A 189 17.09 16.32 -0.33
N SER A 190 18.18 16.93 -0.79
CA SER A 190 19.07 16.34 -1.78
C SER A 190 19.67 15.02 -1.30
N PRO A 191 20.29 14.19 -2.16
CA PRO A 191 20.82 12.90 -1.75
C PRO A 191 21.87 13.07 -0.64
N GLY A 192 21.78 12.24 0.38
CA GLY A 192 22.73 12.18 1.48
C GLY A 192 22.14 11.72 2.81
N LYS A 193 22.96 11.89 3.84
CA LYS A 193 22.67 11.49 5.22
C LYS A 193 22.51 12.74 6.09
N TYR A 194 21.38 12.83 6.77
CA TYR A 194 20.97 13.96 7.61
C TYR A 194 20.87 13.48 9.05
N ALA A 195 21.94 13.68 9.83
CA ALA A 195 21.95 13.34 11.24
C ALA A 195 21.29 14.46 12.06
N ILE A 196 20.19 14.15 12.74
CA ILE A 196 19.42 15.12 13.52
C ILE A 196 19.63 14.91 15.02
N ASP A 197 19.64 16.00 15.78
CA ASP A 197 19.82 16.04 17.24
C ASP A 197 18.48 16.14 18.00
N ARG A 198 17.38 16.37 17.28
CA ARG A 198 16.02 16.50 17.82
C ARG A 198 14.99 16.12 16.76
N PRO A 199 13.73 15.84 17.13
CA PRO A 199 12.68 15.51 16.18
C PRO A 199 12.41 16.66 15.19
N LEU A 200 12.21 16.31 13.93
CA LEU A 200 11.65 17.21 12.93
C LEU A 200 10.13 17.21 13.04
N LYS A 201 9.52 18.39 13.13
CA LYS A 201 8.09 18.57 13.28
C LYS A 201 7.48 19.13 12.01
N ILE A 202 6.51 18.41 11.45
CA ILE A 202 5.63 18.90 10.40
C ILE A 202 4.31 19.28 11.06
N THR A 203 4.12 20.56 11.30
CA THR A 203 2.96 21.07 12.05
C THR A 203 1.74 21.26 11.14
N GLY A 204 0.56 21.03 11.71
CA GLY A 204 -0.70 21.09 11.02
C GLY A 204 -1.09 22.47 10.48
N GLY A 205 -1.99 22.48 9.49
CA GLY A 205 -2.54 23.71 8.90
C GLY A 205 -1.98 24.06 7.52
N LYS A 206 -1.01 23.29 7.02
CA LYS A 206 -0.44 23.44 5.67
C LYS A 206 -0.29 22.05 5.03
N ARG A 207 -0.54 21.93 3.73
CA ARG A 207 -0.20 20.76 2.92
C ARG A 207 1.24 20.93 2.43
N VAL A 208 2.16 20.23 3.07
CA VAL A 208 3.59 20.27 2.72
C VAL A 208 4.01 18.90 2.21
N THR A 209 4.83 18.90 1.17
CA THR A 209 5.53 17.71 0.71
C THR A 209 6.95 17.72 1.28
N PHE A 210 7.28 16.75 2.12
CA PHE A 210 8.64 16.51 2.60
C PHE A 210 9.27 15.39 1.78
N ARG A 211 10.24 15.74 0.93
CA ARG A 211 10.70 14.89 -0.16
C ARG A 211 12.21 14.69 -0.13
N GLY A 212 12.65 13.47 -0.41
CA GLY A 212 14.02 13.15 -0.76
C GLY A 212 14.17 12.74 -2.24
N ASP A 213 15.32 12.16 -2.55
CA ASP A 213 15.67 11.65 -3.89
C ASP A 213 15.75 10.12 -3.98
N GLY A 214 15.27 9.41 -2.95
CA GLY A 214 15.08 7.96 -2.98
C GLY A 214 15.39 7.25 -1.66
N ILE A 215 15.07 5.95 -1.65
CA ILE A 215 15.29 5.02 -0.53
C ILE A 215 16.70 4.39 -0.56
N LEU A 216 16.98 3.45 0.37
CA LEU A 216 18.19 2.60 0.36
C LEU A 216 19.51 3.38 0.19
N ASN A 217 19.70 4.42 1.00
CA ASN A 217 20.89 5.30 1.08
C ASN A 217 20.90 6.52 0.15
N ALA A 218 19.90 6.73 -0.71
CA ALA A 218 19.84 7.97 -1.50
C ALA A 218 19.55 9.18 -0.60
N THR A 219 18.42 9.22 0.11
CA THR A 219 18.13 10.25 1.13
C THR A 219 17.77 9.60 2.46
N THR A 220 18.55 9.90 3.50
CA THR A 220 18.41 9.25 4.82
C THR A 220 18.38 10.28 5.95
N VAL A 221 17.28 10.35 6.69
CA VAL A 221 17.21 11.05 7.98
C VAL A 221 17.54 10.06 9.08
N VAL A 222 18.56 10.34 9.89
CA VAL A 222 19.05 9.41 10.91
C VAL A 222 19.23 10.09 12.26
N ARG A 223 19.24 9.27 13.30
CA ARG A 223 19.57 9.70 14.65
C ARG A 223 21.03 10.19 14.73
N GLY A 224 21.23 11.42 15.21
CA GLY A 224 22.53 11.93 15.65
C GLY A 224 22.94 11.40 17.02
N SER A 225 24.21 11.55 17.40
CA SER A 225 24.74 11.07 18.69
C SER A 225 23.96 11.59 19.90
N ASP A 226 23.59 12.86 19.85
CA ASP A 226 22.97 13.60 20.96
C ASP A 226 21.45 13.70 20.80
N PHE A 227 20.86 12.81 20.00
CA PHE A 227 19.43 12.86 19.74
C PHE A 227 18.59 12.53 20.97
N GLU A 228 17.62 13.40 21.26
CA GLU A 228 16.58 13.19 22.27
C GLU A 228 15.19 13.25 21.62
N GLY A 229 14.34 12.25 21.87
CA GLY A 229 12.95 12.23 21.43
C GLY A 229 12.41 10.84 21.11
N ASP A 230 11.07 10.75 20.99
CA ASP A 230 10.39 9.49 20.75
C ASP A 230 10.32 9.09 19.27
N ALA A 231 10.51 10.03 18.34
CA ALA A 231 10.55 9.77 16.90
C ALA A 231 11.43 10.78 16.16
N LEU A 232 12.05 10.37 15.05
CA LEU A 232 12.87 11.27 14.21
C LEU A 232 12.03 12.32 13.49
N VAL A 233 10.87 11.93 12.97
CA VAL A 233 9.92 12.83 12.30
C VAL A 233 8.55 12.70 12.96
N ILE A 234 7.94 13.84 13.28
CA ILE A 234 6.62 13.92 13.91
C ILE A 234 5.71 14.77 13.03
N CYS A 235 4.65 14.16 12.49
CA CYS A 235 3.54 14.87 11.88
C CYS A 235 2.53 15.23 12.97
N GLU A 236 2.48 16.49 13.37
CA GLU A 236 1.70 16.97 14.53
C GLU A 236 0.54 17.86 14.05
N GLY A 237 -0.69 17.37 14.19
CA GLY A 237 -1.90 18.01 13.65
C GLY A 237 -1.99 18.01 12.11
N ALA A 238 -1.27 17.11 11.44
CA ALA A 238 -1.19 17.06 9.98
C ALA A 238 -2.54 16.85 9.28
N GLN A 239 -2.73 17.52 8.15
CA GLN A 239 -3.84 17.33 7.21
C GLN A 239 -3.32 17.51 5.79
N GLY A 240 -3.25 16.44 5.01
CA GLY A 240 -2.71 16.44 3.65
C GLY A 240 -1.19 16.61 3.57
N VAL A 241 -0.43 16.19 4.59
CA VAL A 241 1.04 16.11 4.52
C VAL A 241 1.44 14.96 3.61
N VAL A 242 2.48 15.17 2.80
CA VAL A 242 3.04 14.16 1.91
C VAL A 242 4.50 13.91 2.29
N ILE A 243 4.91 12.65 2.44
CA ILE A 243 6.31 12.26 2.66
C ILE A 243 6.73 11.34 1.51
N GLN A 244 7.85 11.64 0.85
CA GLN A 244 8.25 10.92 -0.36
C GLN A 244 9.74 10.64 -0.47
N ASP A 245 10.07 9.51 -1.12
CA ASP A 245 11.39 9.23 -1.67
C ASP A 245 12.54 9.35 -0.64
N MET A 246 12.38 8.76 0.55
CA MET A 246 13.42 8.82 1.60
C MET A 246 13.33 7.68 2.61
N ALA A 247 14.43 7.45 3.30
CA ALA A 247 14.45 6.63 4.51
C ALA A 247 14.53 7.51 5.77
N ILE A 248 13.68 7.21 6.75
CA ILE A 248 13.62 7.84 8.07
C ILE A 248 13.97 6.77 9.09
N GLY A 249 15.14 6.91 9.70
CA GLY A 249 15.79 5.86 10.48
C GLY A 249 16.86 5.14 9.66
N GLY A 250 18.03 4.95 10.26
CA GLY A 250 19.19 4.32 9.61
C GLY A 250 19.48 2.89 10.04
N SER A 251 18.87 2.41 11.12
CA SER A 251 18.93 1.02 11.58
C SER A 251 17.80 0.74 12.58
N THR A 252 17.66 -0.54 12.94
CA THR A 252 16.82 -1.01 14.05
C THR A 252 17.36 -0.65 15.43
N ASP A 253 18.53 0.02 15.52
CA ASP A 253 19.20 0.41 16.76
C ASP A 253 18.96 1.87 17.10
N ALA A 254 17.79 2.43 16.74
CA ALA A 254 17.48 3.86 16.92
C ALA A 254 17.41 4.33 18.40
N GLY A 255 18.05 3.63 19.34
CA GLY A 255 18.28 4.02 20.72
C GLY A 255 17.02 4.38 21.49
N GLY A 256 15.90 3.72 21.19
CA GLY A 256 14.61 3.97 21.82
C GLY A 256 13.54 4.59 20.93
N SER A 257 13.89 5.25 19.83
CA SER A 257 12.95 6.08 19.05
C SER A 257 12.32 5.34 17.86
N ALA A 258 11.11 5.75 17.47
CA ALA A 258 10.51 5.41 16.18
C ALA A 258 11.13 6.23 15.03
N GLY A 259 10.96 5.78 13.79
CA GLY A 259 11.31 6.59 12.62
C GLY A 259 10.32 7.73 12.44
N LEU A 260 9.04 7.38 12.32
CA LEU A 260 7.94 8.30 12.04
C LEU A 260 6.83 8.18 13.07
N LEU A 261 6.34 9.32 13.57
CA LEU A 261 5.17 9.43 14.42
C LEU A 261 4.12 10.33 13.74
N ILE A 262 2.89 9.84 13.63
CA ILE A 262 1.76 10.58 13.08
C ILE A 262 0.73 10.81 14.18
N GLN A 263 0.50 12.08 14.51
CA GLN A 263 -0.51 12.59 15.43
C GLN A 263 -1.35 13.61 14.65
N THR A 264 -2.60 13.27 14.31
CA THR A 264 -3.40 14.11 13.40
C THR A 264 -4.40 14.98 14.17
N LYS A 265 -5.01 15.97 13.49
CA LYS A 265 -6.21 16.68 13.99
C LYS A 265 -7.49 15.85 13.90
N ASP A 266 -7.36 14.63 13.40
CA ASP A 266 -8.42 13.65 13.22
C ASP A 266 -9.68 14.19 12.54
N GLN A 267 -9.48 14.76 11.35
CA GLN A 267 -10.57 15.23 10.50
C GLN A 267 -10.77 14.25 9.33
N PRO A 268 -12.01 14.07 8.83
CA PRO A 268 -12.26 13.23 7.67
C PRO A 268 -11.34 13.57 6.48
N GLY A 269 -10.85 12.53 5.79
CA GLY A 269 -9.93 12.66 4.65
C GLY A 269 -8.54 12.11 4.95
N ILE A 270 -7.59 12.34 4.02
CA ILE A 270 -6.21 11.84 4.15
C ILE A 270 -5.39 12.87 4.93
N ALA A 271 -4.95 12.50 6.13
CA ALA A 271 -4.10 13.33 6.96
C ALA A 271 -2.63 13.28 6.53
N VAL A 272 -2.14 12.08 6.20
CA VAL A 272 -0.77 11.85 5.73
C VAL A 272 -0.78 10.87 4.57
N LYS A 273 -0.06 11.20 3.51
CA LYS A 273 0.28 10.28 2.41
C LYS A 273 1.79 10.02 2.42
N GLY A 274 2.19 8.76 2.28
CA GLY A 274 3.57 8.35 2.00
C GLY A 274 3.68 7.69 0.63
N ASP A 275 4.78 7.91 -0.09
CA ASP A 275 5.13 7.13 -1.29
C ASP A 275 6.64 6.92 -1.35
N GLN A 276 7.09 5.67 -1.49
CA GLN A 276 8.51 5.29 -1.41
C GLN A 276 9.21 5.82 -0.15
N VAL A 277 8.54 5.69 1.00
CA VAL A 277 9.12 6.04 2.30
C VAL A 277 9.56 4.77 2.99
N GLN A 278 10.77 4.75 3.56
CA GLN A 278 11.17 3.72 4.51
C GLN A 278 11.18 4.29 5.93
N SER A 279 10.55 3.60 6.89
CA SER A 279 10.56 4.00 8.30
C SER A 279 11.17 2.89 9.16
N TYR A 280 12.24 3.23 9.88
CA TYR A 280 12.94 2.31 10.77
C TYR A 280 13.10 2.93 12.16
N GLY A 281 12.85 2.13 13.19
CA GLY A 281 12.99 2.54 14.58
C GLY A 281 13.50 1.41 15.48
N TYR A 282 13.74 1.71 16.75
CA TYR A 282 14.15 0.73 17.76
C TYR A 282 13.00 -0.23 18.10
N GLY A 283 11.80 0.34 18.27
CA GLY A 283 10.55 -0.40 18.34
C GLY A 283 9.91 -0.52 16.95
N PRO A 284 8.76 0.14 16.71
CA PRO A 284 8.19 0.25 15.37
C PRO A 284 8.91 1.35 14.56
N GLY A 285 8.93 1.18 13.25
CA GLY A 285 9.37 2.22 12.31
C GLY A 285 8.36 3.35 12.22
N LEU A 286 7.06 3.01 12.32
CA LEU A 286 5.94 3.95 12.27
C LEU A 286 5.00 3.78 13.47
N VAL A 287 4.62 4.90 14.07
CA VAL A 287 3.54 4.97 15.05
C VAL A 287 2.46 5.93 14.56
N VAL A 288 1.21 5.50 14.59
CA VAL A 288 0.04 6.34 14.27
C VAL A 288 -0.87 6.40 15.49
N GLN A 289 -1.25 7.60 15.92
CA GLN A 289 -2.01 7.80 17.14
C GLN A 289 -3.30 8.59 16.93
N GLY A 290 -4.36 8.11 17.57
CA GLY A 290 -5.54 8.91 17.88
C GLY A 290 -6.53 9.10 16.73
N LEU A 291 -6.62 8.14 15.80
CA LEU A 291 -7.51 8.27 14.64
C LEU A 291 -8.91 7.70 14.91
N ASP A 292 -9.95 8.53 14.77
CA ASP A 292 -11.36 8.12 14.64
C ASP A 292 -11.89 8.33 13.21
N GLU A 293 -11.47 9.39 12.52
CA GLU A 293 -11.96 9.79 11.19
C GLU A 293 -10.90 9.91 10.11
N ALA A 294 -9.68 10.35 10.45
CA ALA A 294 -8.65 10.61 9.46
C ALA A 294 -7.98 9.33 8.93
N ARG A 295 -7.49 9.39 7.69
CA ARG A 295 -6.79 8.30 7.01
C ARG A 295 -5.29 8.59 6.87
N VAL A 296 -4.48 7.54 7.00
CA VAL A 296 -3.06 7.54 6.63
C VAL A 296 -2.89 6.52 5.51
N VAL A 297 -2.29 6.94 4.39
CA VAL A 297 -2.12 6.08 3.21
C VAL A 297 -0.65 6.04 2.84
N LEU A 298 -0.04 4.86 2.84
CA LEU A 298 1.37 4.67 2.55
C LEU A 298 1.50 3.74 1.35
N GLU A 299 2.06 4.24 0.25
CA GLU A 299 2.31 3.51 -0.98
C GLU A 299 3.81 3.14 -1.03
N ASN A 300 4.14 1.92 -1.44
CA ASN A 300 5.53 1.45 -1.55
C ASN A 300 6.34 1.63 -0.25
N HIS A 301 5.74 1.31 0.90
CA HIS A 301 6.33 1.60 2.20
C HIS A 301 7.31 0.52 2.66
N GLY A 302 8.51 0.92 3.05
CA GLY A 302 9.45 0.07 3.79
C GLY A 302 9.30 0.25 5.30
N HIS A 303 9.20 -0.82 6.10
CA HIS A 303 9.15 -0.66 7.56
C HIS A 303 9.67 -1.85 8.37
N ASN A 304 10.09 -1.62 9.62
CA ASN A 304 10.40 -2.69 10.59
C ASN A 304 9.36 -2.90 11.70
N GLY A 305 8.25 -2.18 11.61
CA GLY A 305 7.09 -2.33 12.47
C GLY A 305 6.15 -1.14 12.35
N VAL A 306 4.86 -1.37 12.47
CA VAL A 306 3.82 -0.33 12.48
C VAL A 306 2.91 -0.53 13.66
N THR A 307 2.75 0.52 14.47
CA THR A 307 1.80 0.54 15.59
C THR A 307 0.70 1.56 15.36
N VAL A 308 -0.55 1.15 15.51
CA VAL A 308 -1.73 1.99 15.30
C VAL A 308 -2.59 2.02 16.56
N PHE A 309 -2.84 3.23 17.05
CA PHE A 309 -3.78 3.49 18.14
C PHE A 309 -5.01 4.20 17.60
N GLY A 310 -6.19 3.63 17.85
CA GLY A 310 -7.46 4.30 17.57
C GLY A 310 -7.68 5.54 18.44
N GLY A 311 -8.56 6.42 17.98
CA GLY A 311 -8.99 7.62 18.69
C GLY A 311 -9.98 7.34 19.83
N PRO A 312 -10.39 8.39 20.56
CA PRO A 312 -11.31 8.26 21.69
C PRO A 312 -12.61 7.53 21.36
N ASN A 313 -13.21 7.73 20.18
CA ASN A 313 -14.46 7.07 19.79
C ASN A 313 -14.23 5.60 19.42
N SER A 314 -13.14 5.30 18.72
CA SER A 314 -12.75 3.95 18.31
C SER A 314 -12.48 3.07 19.54
N LYS A 315 -11.85 3.62 20.59
CA LYS A 315 -11.67 2.94 21.89
C LYS A 315 -12.99 2.51 22.53
N LEU A 316 -14.04 3.32 22.36
CA LEU A 316 -15.39 3.04 22.83
C LEU A 316 -16.16 2.09 21.90
N GLY A 317 -15.56 1.64 20.80
CA GLY A 317 -16.20 0.79 19.81
C GLY A 317 -17.13 1.52 18.85
N LYS A 318 -17.09 2.86 18.81
CA LYS A 318 -17.81 3.66 17.81
C LYS A 318 -16.98 3.71 16.53
N ARG A 319 -17.55 3.21 15.43
CA ARG A 319 -16.84 3.07 14.15
C ARG A 319 -16.94 4.37 13.35
N GLY A 320 -15.81 5.08 13.19
CA GLY A 320 -15.69 6.25 12.31
C GLY A 320 -15.07 5.91 10.95
N GLY A 321 -14.49 6.88 10.26
CA GLY A 321 -13.81 6.73 8.96
C GLY A 321 -12.31 6.34 8.99
N ALA A 322 -11.64 6.42 10.15
CA ALA A 322 -10.19 6.23 10.25
C ALA A 322 -9.62 4.89 9.77
N THR A 323 -8.60 4.94 8.91
CA THR A 323 -7.81 3.76 8.51
C THR A 323 -6.35 4.11 8.32
N VAL A 324 -5.47 3.16 8.66
CA VAL A 324 -4.06 3.17 8.21
C VAL A 324 -3.93 2.15 7.07
N GLU A 325 -3.65 2.62 5.87
CA GLU A 325 -3.53 1.80 4.65
C GLU A 325 -2.07 1.72 4.24
N ILE A 326 -1.53 0.50 4.21
CA ILE A 326 -0.21 0.21 3.63
C ILE A 326 -0.44 -0.56 2.34
N LEU A 327 -0.06 0.05 1.24
CA LEU A 327 -0.33 -0.38 -0.12
C LEU A 327 1.01 -0.60 -0.83
N GLN A 328 1.42 -1.87 -0.96
CA GLN A 328 2.71 -2.27 -1.49
C GLN A 328 3.90 -1.87 -0.62
N GLY A 329 5.01 -2.57 -0.81
CA GLY A 329 6.28 -2.29 -0.14
C GLY A 329 6.90 -3.54 0.48
N ALA A 330 7.77 -3.31 1.46
CA ALA A 330 8.51 -4.38 2.11
C ALA A 330 8.58 -4.16 3.61
N SER A 331 8.58 -5.24 4.37
CA SER A 331 8.80 -5.18 5.80
C SER A 331 9.83 -6.20 6.23
N SER A 332 10.66 -5.80 7.19
CA SER A 332 11.73 -6.64 7.70
C SER A 332 12.06 -6.27 9.13
N ARG A 333 12.40 -7.26 9.94
CA ARG A 333 12.91 -7.03 11.30
C ARG A 333 14.03 -8.00 11.59
N ALA A 334 15.16 -7.49 12.05
CA ALA A 334 16.26 -8.33 12.54
C ALA A 334 15.89 -8.98 13.88
N GLY A 335 16.45 -10.16 14.15
CA GLY A 335 16.22 -10.89 15.39
C GLY A 335 17.04 -10.29 16.53
N GLY A 336 16.66 -10.59 17.76
CA GLY A 336 17.39 -10.15 18.96
C GLY A 336 17.25 -8.66 19.31
N LEU A 337 16.51 -7.89 18.50
CA LEU A 337 16.17 -6.51 18.80
C LEU A 337 15.24 -6.43 20.01
N ARG A 338 15.58 -5.54 20.95
CA ARG A 338 14.70 -5.16 22.06
C ARG A 338 14.20 -3.73 21.79
N PRO A 339 12.98 -3.37 22.22
CA PRO A 339 11.93 -4.27 22.71
C PRO A 339 11.45 -5.20 21.59
N ASP A 340 10.95 -6.38 21.98
CA ASP A 340 10.27 -7.30 21.07
C ASP A 340 8.96 -6.63 20.62
N THR A 341 8.99 -6.01 19.44
CA THR A 341 7.87 -5.24 18.89
C THR A 341 7.27 -6.03 17.72
N PRO A 342 5.94 -6.20 17.68
CA PRO A 342 5.27 -6.82 16.55
C PRO A 342 5.55 -6.09 15.23
N ILE A 343 5.50 -6.79 14.10
CA ILE A 343 5.54 -6.15 12.77
C ILE A 343 4.31 -5.27 12.57
N TYR A 344 3.15 -5.74 12.98
CA TYR A 344 1.91 -4.99 13.02
C TYR A 344 1.30 -5.06 14.40
N ASP A 345 1.03 -3.90 14.99
CA ASP A 345 0.46 -3.78 16.32
C ASP A 345 -0.74 -2.82 16.27
N VAL A 346 -1.93 -3.34 16.57
CA VAL A 346 -3.18 -2.57 16.50
C VAL A 346 -3.83 -2.57 17.88
N ARG A 347 -4.10 -1.36 18.38
CA ARG A 347 -4.59 -1.12 19.75
C ARG A 347 -5.65 -0.02 19.79
N GLY A 348 -6.43 0.03 20.86
CA GLY A 348 -7.36 1.11 21.16
C GLY A 348 -8.45 1.31 20.11
N GLY A 349 -8.90 0.26 19.42
CA GLY A 349 -9.84 0.36 18.31
C GLY A 349 -9.22 0.83 16.98
N GLY A 350 -7.89 0.84 16.87
CA GLY A 350 -7.20 1.17 15.63
C GLY A 350 -7.59 0.25 14.48
N ARG A 351 -7.42 0.74 13.24
CA ARG A 351 -7.73 -0.03 12.03
C ARG A 351 -6.60 0.05 11.03
N MET A 352 -6.19 -1.10 10.52
CA MET A 352 -5.11 -1.20 9.55
C MET A 352 -5.50 -2.11 8.39
N LEU A 353 -5.22 -1.65 7.17
CA LEU A 353 -5.23 -2.43 5.94
C LEU A 353 -3.79 -2.57 5.47
N VAL A 354 -3.32 -3.80 5.27
CA VAL A 354 -2.01 -4.12 4.70
C VAL A 354 -2.21 -4.91 3.41
N ARG A 355 -1.70 -4.40 2.30
CA ARG A 355 -1.89 -5.03 1.00
C ARG A 355 -0.58 -5.13 0.24
N ASP A 356 -0.30 -6.30 -0.32
CA ASP A 356 0.85 -6.53 -1.19
C ASP A 356 2.20 -6.16 -0.60
N ILE A 357 2.39 -6.46 0.69
CA ILE A 357 3.68 -6.37 1.36
C ILE A 357 4.45 -7.69 1.22
N TRP A 358 5.75 -7.56 0.91
CA TRP A 358 6.73 -8.61 1.14
C TRP A 358 7.26 -8.50 2.57
N TYR A 359 7.02 -9.50 3.41
CA TYR A 359 7.67 -9.62 4.71
C TYR A 359 8.80 -10.64 4.68
N GLU A 360 9.99 -10.23 5.10
CA GLU A 360 11.13 -11.13 5.30
C GLU A 360 11.96 -10.69 6.50
N GLY A 361 12.07 -11.56 7.50
CA GLY A 361 12.79 -11.23 8.72
C GLY A 361 12.67 -12.25 9.84
N GLN A 362 13.18 -11.87 11.01
CA GLN A 362 13.25 -12.67 12.23
C GLN A 362 12.33 -12.12 13.34
N GLY A 363 11.25 -11.42 12.99
CA GLY A 363 10.28 -10.94 13.96
C GLY A 363 9.54 -12.12 14.61
N GLN A 364 9.51 -12.18 15.94
CA GLN A 364 8.85 -13.27 16.67
C GLN A 364 7.33 -13.13 16.66
N VAL A 365 6.85 -11.89 16.73
CA VAL A 365 5.42 -11.55 16.64
C VAL A 365 5.19 -10.79 15.34
N TYR A 366 4.37 -11.35 14.47
CA TYR A 366 3.99 -10.73 13.21
C TYR A 366 2.84 -9.75 13.40
N LEU A 367 1.74 -10.20 14.00
CA LEU A 367 0.58 -9.39 14.30
C LEU A 367 0.25 -9.47 15.79
N LYS A 368 0.04 -8.31 16.41
CA LYS A 368 -0.58 -8.22 17.72
C LYS A 368 -1.80 -7.31 17.68
N LEU A 369 -2.92 -7.82 18.18
CA LEU A 369 -4.11 -7.04 18.46
C LEU A 369 -4.31 -6.99 19.96
N THR A 370 -4.27 -5.78 20.51
CA THR A 370 -4.50 -5.55 21.94
C THR A 370 -5.83 -4.83 22.10
N ASP A 371 -6.64 -5.24 23.08
CA ASP A 371 -7.93 -4.64 23.43
C ASP A 371 -9.01 -4.63 22.32
N ARG A 372 -8.88 -3.85 21.25
CA ARG A 372 -9.81 -3.71 20.15
C ARG A 372 -9.04 -3.27 18.92
N GLY A 373 -9.41 -3.81 17.77
CA GLY A 373 -8.93 -3.28 16.49
C GLY A 373 -9.33 -4.15 15.32
N ASP A 374 -9.28 -3.56 14.12
CA ASP A 374 -9.47 -4.29 12.88
C ASP A 374 -8.16 -4.35 12.11
N PHE A 375 -7.78 -5.56 11.68
CA PHE A 375 -6.63 -5.79 10.83
C PHE A 375 -7.06 -6.59 9.60
N LEU A 376 -6.91 -5.98 8.44
CA LEU A 376 -7.14 -6.61 7.15
C LEU A 376 -5.81 -6.72 6.43
N GLN A 377 -5.47 -7.93 5.99
CA GLN A 377 -4.30 -8.16 5.16
C GLN A 377 -4.65 -9.01 3.94
N CYS A 378 -4.31 -8.55 2.74
CA CYS A 378 -4.58 -9.29 1.51
C CYS A 378 -3.43 -9.25 0.50
N GLY A 379 -3.16 -10.41 -0.11
CA GLY A 379 -2.12 -10.61 -1.11
C GLY A 379 -0.73 -10.35 -0.52
N ASN A 380 -0.26 -11.08 0.48
CA ASN A 380 1.05 -10.80 1.05
C ASN A 380 1.93 -12.04 0.99
N ARG A 381 3.24 -11.80 0.80
CA ARG A 381 4.25 -12.84 0.94
C ARG A 381 4.88 -12.73 2.31
N ILE A 382 4.68 -13.74 3.16
CA ILE A 382 5.23 -13.79 4.51
C ILE A 382 6.31 -14.87 4.53
N ALA A 383 7.57 -14.46 4.53
CA ALA A 383 8.75 -15.33 4.49
C ALA A 383 9.61 -15.15 5.77
N PRO A 384 9.17 -15.68 6.92
CA PRO A 384 9.95 -15.57 8.14
C PRO A 384 11.20 -16.44 8.06
N TYR A 385 12.33 -15.94 8.53
CA TYR A 385 13.51 -16.76 8.75
C TYR A 385 13.27 -17.69 9.95
N LYS A 386 13.68 -18.95 9.84
CA LYS A 386 13.63 -19.88 10.96
C LYS A 386 14.66 -19.44 12.00
N ILE A 387 14.20 -19.04 13.18
CA ILE A 387 15.08 -18.55 14.27
C ILE A 387 15.44 -19.70 15.21
N ASP A 388 14.45 -20.51 15.60
CA ASP A 388 14.57 -21.63 16.54
C ASP A 388 13.42 -22.65 16.39
N GLU A 389 13.51 -23.76 17.16
CA GLU A 389 12.40 -24.68 17.37
C GLU A 389 11.28 -24.00 18.17
N GLY A 390 10.25 -23.52 17.47
CA GLY A 390 9.13 -22.81 18.09
C GLY A 390 8.84 -21.45 17.45
N SER A 391 9.73 -20.95 16.59
CA SER A 391 9.46 -19.81 15.71
C SER A 391 8.10 -19.97 15.01
N GLY A 392 7.30 -18.90 15.07
CA GLY A 392 5.94 -18.87 14.53
C GLY A 392 4.81 -19.24 15.51
N LYS A 393 5.08 -19.90 16.66
CA LYS A 393 4.03 -20.29 17.63
C LYS A 393 3.25 -19.10 18.21
N ARG A 394 3.81 -17.89 18.16
CA ARG A 394 3.19 -16.63 18.62
C ARG A 394 3.20 -15.56 17.53
N ALA A 395 3.22 -15.96 16.25
CA ALA A 395 3.26 -15.02 15.14
C ALA A 395 2.02 -14.11 15.13
N ILE A 396 0.86 -14.62 15.53
CA ILE A 396 -0.37 -13.83 15.66
C ILE A 396 -0.83 -13.92 17.11
N MET A 397 -0.94 -12.76 17.76
CA MET A 397 -1.43 -12.62 19.12
C MET A 397 -2.70 -11.77 19.13
N MET A 398 -3.78 -12.32 19.67
CA MET A 398 -5.05 -11.63 19.82
C MET A 398 -5.39 -11.54 21.30
N ASP A 399 -4.90 -10.49 21.95
CA ASP A 399 -5.16 -10.16 23.36
C ASP A 399 -6.33 -9.14 23.45
N GLY A 400 -7.27 -9.23 22.52
CA GLY A 400 -8.37 -8.28 22.31
C GLY A 400 -9.70 -8.74 22.90
N LYS A 401 -10.51 -7.77 23.31
CA LYS A 401 -11.91 -7.88 23.72
C LYS A 401 -12.89 -7.86 22.52
N ALA A 402 -12.52 -7.21 21.41
CA ALA A 402 -13.38 -7.08 20.22
C ALA A 402 -12.55 -6.74 18.97
N GLY A 403 -13.11 -6.91 17.77
CA GLY A 403 -12.43 -6.55 16.51
C GLY A 403 -12.37 -7.69 15.51
N GLN A 404 -11.77 -7.43 14.35
CA GLN A 404 -11.72 -8.39 13.24
C GLN A 404 -10.30 -8.59 12.72
N VAL A 405 -9.99 -9.83 12.35
CA VAL A 405 -8.79 -10.18 11.58
C VAL A 405 -9.23 -10.91 10.34
N LEU A 406 -8.79 -10.41 9.18
CA LEU A 406 -8.89 -11.14 7.93
C LEU A 406 -7.50 -11.17 7.29
N LEU A 407 -6.97 -12.38 7.11
CA LEU A 407 -5.74 -12.64 6.37
C LEU A 407 -6.10 -13.45 5.13
N ALA A 408 -5.88 -12.89 3.95
CA ALA A 408 -6.07 -13.54 2.66
C ALA A 408 -4.74 -13.56 1.89
N GLN A 409 -4.21 -14.75 1.61
CA GLN A 409 -2.96 -14.93 0.85
C GLN A 409 -3.23 -15.35 -0.58
#